data_AF-A0A521X262-F1
#
_entry.id   AF-A0A521X262-F1
#
_cell.length_a   1.000
_cell.length_b   1.000
_cell.length_c   1.000
_cell.angle_alpha   90.00
_cell.angle_beta   90.00
_cell.angle_gamma   90.00
#
_symmetry.space_group_name_H-M   'P 1'
#
loop_
_entity.id
_entity.type
_entity.pdbx_description
1 polymer ?
#
loop_
_entity_poly.entity_id
_entity_poly.type
_entity_poly.pdbx_seq_one_letter_code
_entity_poly.pdbx_strand_id
1 'polypeptide(L)'
;MAHRFHSDVAQTARRRADLLAYIEDHLLLNSGAFCCVHYRSSCLPSARSAALSFTEGEMPHVGLHYDLSDDEGRNFRVVFVGQERGRGVASVTMDARSEAVMQRARYEIAPNPHLKGTTYALMELFGLSRHAAGNALSESISVDGDAVHVLDCFALTNSTLCSATVPRTTNGKPTAAMKRNCPHHLGSMLAILQPTMLVLQGDSARLAAERTLGVNLVRDELVVLTIGGSPCTVFPFTHPNHHGSGWWWQDSPYLRHTVLTSLRGDDHADGAAMNKAPMPKAERRGLPTTSTQTRERSVPQMTSEPQTFFDGLRPILRRSGFETSQGTATGMNVFFTRQRKVTVTVNFAPRDDRVSVKLTVNRGQKGGANPLFDALHTQFKPSDHQLGGAVEWETAPLRTESKVQVATRISSADNAAHYDWVLRNASVLRAWAKWLGSVRL
;
A
#
# COMPACT_ATOMS: atom_id res chain seq x y z
N MET A 1 27.34 8.39 18.59
CA MET A 1 26.86 9.28 19.66
C MET A 1 25.41 9.62 19.33
N ALA A 2 24.54 9.78 20.32
CA ALA A 2 23.18 10.25 20.04
C ALA A 2 23.27 11.68 19.50
N HIS A 3 22.67 11.95 18.34
CA HIS A 3 22.58 13.30 17.80
C HIS A 3 21.82 14.19 18.79
N ARG A 4 22.37 15.37 19.09
CA ARG A 4 21.63 16.41 19.79
C ARG A 4 20.97 17.32 18.78
N PHE A 5 19.76 17.73 19.10
CA PHE A 5 18.98 18.65 18.30
C PHE A 5 18.73 19.94 19.08
N HIS A 6 18.55 21.00 18.32
CA HIS A 6 18.15 22.31 18.79
C HIS A 6 16.80 22.67 18.15
N SER A 7 15.89 23.22 18.93
CA SER A 7 14.57 23.62 18.44
C SER A 7 14.45 25.13 18.34
N ASP A 8 14.17 25.65 17.15
CA ASP A 8 13.69 27.03 17.00
C ASP A 8 12.18 27.07 17.28
N VAL A 9 11.84 27.09 18.56
CA VAL A 9 10.45 27.14 19.04
C VAL A 9 9.73 28.41 18.58
N ALA A 10 10.46 29.52 18.41
CA ALA A 10 9.88 30.78 17.94
C ALA A 10 9.50 30.68 16.45
N GLN A 11 10.36 30.09 15.63
CA GLN A 11 10.04 29.81 14.23
C GLN A 11 8.91 28.80 14.09
N THR A 12 8.91 27.75 14.90
CA THR A 12 7.81 26.77 14.92
C THR A 12 6.48 27.45 15.26
N ALA A 13 6.46 28.31 16.28
CA ALA A 13 5.28 29.07 16.66
C ALA A 13 4.80 30.01 15.54
N ARG A 14 5.72 30.70 14.83
CA ARG A 14 5.39 31.52 13.67
C ARG A 14 4.71 30.71 12.57
N ARG A 15 5.29 29.57 12.15
CA ARG A 15 4.70 28.72 11.12
C ARG A 15 3.32 28.19 11.50
N ARG A 16 3.15 27.82 12.77
CA ARG A 16 1.84 27.39 13.29
C ARG A 16 0.84 28.54 13.20
N ALA A 17 1.21 29.75 13.61
CA ALA A 17 0.35 30.93 13.52
C ALA A 17 -0.03 31.25 12.06
N ASP A 18 0.94 31.26 11.15
CA ASP A 18 0.71 31.50 9.72
C ASP A 18 -0.23 30.44 9.12
N LEU A 19 -0.05 29.18 9.52
CA LEU A 19 -0.89 28.07 9.08
C LEU A 19 -2.31 28.15 9.65
N LEU A 20 -2.47 28.57 10.91
CA LEU A 20 -3.77 28.87 11.50
C LEU A 20 -4.47 30.00 10.75
N ALA A 21 -3.76 31.11 10.49
CA ALA A 21 -4.30 32.23 9.73
C ALA A 21 -4.79 31.78 8.34
N TYR A 22 -4.00 30.98 7.63
CA TYR A 22 -4.43 30.39 6.36
C TYR A 22 -5.71 29.53 6.50
N ILE A 23 -5.78 28.71 7.55
CA ILE A 23 -6.96 27.87 7.82
C ILE A 23 -8.19 28.74 8.10
N GLU A 24 -8.05 29.78 8.90
CA GLU A 24 -9.13 30.71 9.25
C GLU A 24 -9.61 31.48 8.00
N ASP A 25 -8.71 31.91 7.14
CA ASP A 25 -9.05 32.69 5.95
C ASP A 25 -9.68 31.85 4.83
N HIS A 26 -9.31 30.57 4.71
CA HIS A 26 -9.64 29.76 3.53
C HIS A 26 -10.46 28.49 3.82
N LEU A 27 -10.50 28.03 5.07
CA LEU A 27 -11.06 26.74 5.43
C LEU A 27 -12.11 26.82 6.53
N LEU A 28 -12.14 27.86 7.34
CA LEU A 28 -13.13 28.06 8.41
C LEU A 28 -13.87 29.40 8.24
N LEU A 29 -15.11 29.47 8.73
CA LEU A 29 -15.79 30.74 8.99
C LEU A 29 -15.39 31.24 10.38
N ASN A 30 -15.64 32.51 10.68
CA ASN A 30 -15.51 33.07 12.04
C ASN A 30 -16.31 32.27 13.10
N SER A 31 -17.32 31.51 12.68
CA SER A 31 -18.08 30.60 13.54
C SER A 31 -17.41 29.24 13.81
N GLY A 32 -16.21 29.00 13.26
CA GLY A 32 -15.52 27.71 13.29
C GLY A 32 -16.06 26.67 12.29
N ALA A 33 -17.05 27.02 11.47
CA ALA A 33 -17.63 26.10 10.49
C ALA A 33 -16.76 25.97 9.23
N PHE A 34 -16.62 24.75 8.69
CA PHE A 34 -15.83 24.51 7.48
C PHE A 34 -16.38 25.27 6.25
N CYS A 35 -15.53 26.07 5.61
CA CYS A 35 -15.91 27.06 4.61
C CYS A 35 -15.20 26.94 3.25
N CYS A 36 -14.35 25.93 3.05
CA CYS A 36 -13.60 25.74 1.79
C CYS A 36 -14.48 26.00 0.56
N VAL A 37 -14.01 26.86 -0.35
CA VAL A 37 -14.77 27.34 -1.52
C VAL A 37 -15.30 26.23 -2.43
N HIS A 38 -14.65 25.05 -2.39
CA HIS A 38 -15.03 23.88 -3.17
C HIS A 38 -15.92 22.89 -2.43
N TYR A 39 -16.11 23.04 -1.12
CA TYR A 39 -16.83 22.09 -0.27
C TYR A 39 -18.27 21.90 -0.75
N ARG A 40 -19.07 22.98 -0.78
CA ARG A 40 -20.50 22.92 -1.13
C ARG A 40 -20.74 22.83 -2.64
N SER A 41 -19.88 23.45 -3.43
CA SER A 41 -20.05 23.57 -4.88
C SER A 41 -19.63 22.30 -5.64
N SER A 42 -18.69 21.51 -5.11
CA SER A 42 -18.10 20.41 -5.88
C SER A 42 -17.78 19.15 -5.05
N CYS A 43 -17.06 19.28 -3.94
CA CYS A 43 -16.55 18.13 -3.20
C CYS A 43 -17.68 17.30 -2.56
N LEU A 44 -18.55 17.93 -1.75
CA LEU A 44 -19.67 17.25 -1.11
C LEU A 44 -20.67 16.68 -2.14
N PRO A 45 -21.13 17.44 -3.16
CA PRO A 45 -21.98 16.89 -4.22
C PRO A 45 -21.36 15.66 -4.88
N SER A 46 -20.05 15.72 -5.21
CA SER A 46 -19.38 14.59 -5.89
C SER A 46 -19.37 13.31 -5.05
N ALA A 47 -19.20 13.42 -3.73
CA ALA A 47 -19.23 12.27 -2.83
C ALA A 47 -20.65 11.71 -2.70
N ARG A 48 -21.66 12.58 -2.59
CA ARG A 48 -23.07 12.18 -2.55
C ARG A 48 -23.50 11.46 -3.83
N SER A 49 -23.14 11.98 -5.00
CA SER A 49 -23.42 11.34 -6.29
C SER A 49 -22.75 9.96 -6.41
N ALA A 50 -21.63 9.75 -5.73
CA ALA A 50 -20.95 8.46 -5.65
C ALA A 50 -21.43 7.56 -4.51
N ALA A 51 -22.50 7.95 -3.79
CA ALA A 51 -23.03 7.27 -2.61
C ALA A 51 -21.98 7.01 -1.51
N LEU A 52 -21.07 7.97 -1.30
CA LEU A 52 -20.05 7.91 -0.27
C LEU A 52 -20.47 8.68 0.98
N SER A 53 -20.00 8.22 2.14
CA SER A 53 -20.01 9.01 3.36
C SER A 53 -18.98 10.13 3.24
N PHE A 54 -19.32 11.33 3.69
CA PHE A 54 -18.46 12.51 3.59
C PHE A 54 -18.24 13.12 4.98
N THR A 55 -17.00 13.51 5.27
CA THR A 55 -16.62 14.22 6.49
C THR A 55 -15.76 15.41 6.11
N GLU A 56 -16.21 16.62 6.44
CA GLU A 56 -15.49 17.85 6.16
C GLU A 56 -14.35 18.13 7.15
N GLY A 57 -13.34 18.87 6.67
CA GLY A 57 -12.36 19.57 7.48
C GLY A 57 -11.49 18.71 8.38
N GLU A 58 -10.28 18.39 7.92
CA GLU A 58 -9.23 17.78 8.74
C GLU A 58 -7.97 18.61 8.67
N MET A 59 -7.70 19.38 9.72
CA MET A 59 -6.53 20.24 9.78
C MET A 59 -5.25 19.44 9.99
N PRO A 60 -4.09 19.96 9.55
CA PRO A 60 -2.81 19.30 9.74
C PRO A 60 -2.40 19.23 11.22
N HIS A 61 -1.45 18.35 11.51
CA HIS A 61 -0.67 18.41 12.74
C HIS A 61 0.68 19.05 12.44
N VAL A 62 1.17 19.88 13.36
CA VAL A 62 2.54 20.40 13.39
C VAL A 62 3.02 20.22 14.81
N GLY A 63 4.13 19.52 15.01
CA GLY A 63 4.73 19.36 16.33
C GLY A 63 5.22 20.68 16.92
N LEU A 64 5.43 20.71 18.24
CA LEU A 64 5.98 21.88 18.94
C LEU A 64 7.47 22.10 18.65
N HIS A 65 8.15 21.06 18.17
CA HIS A 65 9.57 21.07 17.80
C HIS A 65 9.72 20.79 16.30
N TYR A 66 8.94 21.46 15.46
CA TYR A 66 8.96 21.24 14.00
C TYR A 66 10.21 21.81 13.32
N ASP A 67 10.65 23.01 13.72
CA ASP A 67 11.88 23.63 13.23
C ASP A 67 13.08 23.15 14.07
N LEU A 68 13.64 21.99 13.71
CA LEU A 68 14.84 21.44 14.33
C LEU A 68 16.10 21.73 13.53
N SER A 69 17.24 21.80 14.21
CA SER A 69 18.56 21.63 13.62
C SER A 69 19.40 20.67 14.44
N ASP A 70 20.34 19.97 13.82
CA ASP A 70 21.35 19.21 14.56
C ASP A 70 22.57 20.08 14.95
N ASP A 71 23.53 19.49 15.66
CA ASP A 71 24.79 20.14 16.05
C ASP A 71 25.62 20.66 14.85
N GLU A 72 25.41 20.10 13.64
CA GLU A 72 26.06 20.53 12.40
C GLU A 72 25.31 21.70 11.71
N GLY A 73 24.18 22.13 12.27
CA GLY A 73 23.34 23.20 11.73
C GLY A 73 22.44 22.76 10.57
N ARG A 74 22.31 21.44 10.30
CA ARG A 74 21.40 20.93 9.28
C ARG A 74 19.97 21.05 9.77
N ASN A 75 19.11 21.67 8.95
CA ASN A 75 17.71 21.89 9.31
C ASN A 75 16.83 20.67 9.01
N PHE A 76 16.07 20.24 10.00
CA PHE A 76 15.10 19.15 9.93
C PHE A 76 13.68 19.72 10.04
N ARG A 77 13.05 19.95 8.90
CA ARG A 77 11.63 20.31 8.78
C ARG A 77 10.91 19.21 8.01
N VAL A 78 10.51 18.17 8.73
CA VAL A 78 9.98 16.93 8.14
C VAL A 78 8.46 17.02 8.00
N VAL A 79 7.97 16.96 6.76
CA VAL A 79 6.53 16.93 6.46
C VAL A 79 6.15 15.58 5.89
N PHE A 80 5.15 14.95 6.50
CA PHE A 80 4.48 13.78 5.96
C PHE A 80 3.16 14.18 5.30
N VAL A 81 2.91 13.66 4.09
CA VAL A 81 1.65 13.83 3.37
C VAL A 81 0.96 12.48 3.25
N GLY A 82 -0.17 12.33 3.94
CA GLY A 82 -1.10 11.21 3.81
C GLY A 82 -2.13 11.42 2.71
N GLN A 83 -3.06 10.47 2.55
CA GLN A 83 -4.19 10.60 1.61
C GLN A 83 -5.33 11.42 2.24
N GLU A 84 -6.05 10.80 3.17
CA GLU A 84 -7.14 11.35 3.97
C GLU A 84 -7.23 10.48 5.21
N ARG A 85 -7.73 11.00 6.34
CA ARG A 85 -8.18 10.09 7.40
C ARG A 85 -9.43 9.39 6.86
N GLY A 86 -9.60 8.11 7.14
CA GLY A 86 -10.82 7.38 6.79
C GLY A 86 -12.05 7.94 7.52
N ARG A 87 -12.84 7.08 8.17
CA ARG A 87 -13.98 7.56 8.97
C ARG A 87 -13.47 8.48 10.10
N GLY A 88 -14.03 9.68 10.22
CA GLY A 88 -13.52 10.70 11.13
C GLY A 88 -14.61 11.57 11.76
N VAL A 89 -14.18 12.35 12.74
CA VAL A 89 -14.94 13.48 13.29
C VAL A 89 -14.84 14.62 12.28
N ALA A 90 -15.94 15.34 12.05
CA ALA A 90 -15.92 16.51 11.17
C ALA A 90 -15.22 17.70 11.84
N SER A 91 -14.62 18.58 11.02
CA SER A 91 -14.02 19.85 11.45
C SER A 91 -12.96 19.69 12.55
N VAL A 92 -12.03 18.75 12.35
CA VAL A 92 -10.92 18.51 13.28
C VAL A 92 -9.95 19.69 13.20
N THR A 93 -9.81 20.43 14.30
CA THR A 93 -8.86 21.55 14.44
C THR A 93 -7.41 21.05 14.50
N MET A 94 -6.44 21.97 14.31
CA MET A 94 -5.01 21.62 14.43
C MET A 94 -4.65 21.10 15.82
N ASP A 95 -5.24 21.68 16.88
CA ASP A 95 -4.99 21.25 18.25
C ASP A 95 -5.58 19.87 18.53
N ALA A 96 -6.84 19.64 18.13
CA ALA A 96 -7.47 18.32 18.26
C ALA A 96 -6.72 17.25 17.45
N ARG A 97 -6.17 17.62 16.28
CA ARG A 97 -5.34 16.72 15.48
C ARG A 97 -4.01 16.41 16.18
N SER A 98 -3.35 17.42 16.72
CA SER A 98 -2.08 17.28 17.42
C SER A 98 -2.24 16.44 18.68
N GLU A 99 -3.27 16.70 19.47
CA GLU A 99 -3.59 15.87 20.63
C GLU A 99 -3.88 14.43 20.23
N ALA A 100 -4.63 14.19 19.15
CA ALA A 100 -4.89 12.82 18.68
C ALA A 100 -3.62 12.09 18.19
N VAL A 101 -2.62 12.81 17.68
CA VAL A 101 -1.29 12.24 17.34
C VAL A 101 -0.52 11.93 18.62
N MET A 102 -0.45 12.86 19.57
CA MET A 102 0.32 12.72 20.80
C MET A 102 -0.31 11.73 21.79
N GLN A 103 -1.63 11.63 21.88
CA GLN A 103 -2.30 10.59 22.67
C GLN A 103 -1.89 9.20 22.19
N ARG A 104 -1.68 9.00 20.89
CA ARG A 104 -1.20 7.72 20.35
C ARG A 104 0.28 7.43 20.65
N ALA A 105 1.07 8.45 20.96
CA ALA A 105 2.41 8.28 21.51
C ALA A 105 2.37 7.78 22.97
N ARG A 106 1.35 8.22 23.73
CA ARG A 106 1.22 7.94 25.17
C ARG A 106 0.62 6.57 25.49
N TYR A 107 -0.31 6.10 24.66
CA TYR A 107 -0.98 4.83 24.90
C TYR A 107 -0.36 3.74 24.02
N GLU A 108 0.28 2.74 24.65
CA GLU A 108 0.76 1.48 24.03
C GLU A 108 -0.35 0.64 23.35
N ILE A 109 -1.58 1.13 23.33
CA ILE A 109 -2.77 0.42 22.90
C ILE A 109 -2.84 0.39 21.37
N ALA A 110 -2.57 -0.81 20.82
CA ALA A 110 -2.80 -1.28 19.46
C ALA A 110 -2.47 -0.26 18.35
N PRO A 111 -1.28 -0.37 17.72
CA PRO A 111 -0.76 0.66 16.86
C PRO A 111 -1.64 0.77 15.63
N ASN A 112 -2.14 1.98 15.35
CA ASN A 112 -2.53 2.29 13.98
C ASN A 112 -1.28 2.01 13.12
N PRO A 113 -1.29 0.97 12.25
CA PRO A 113 -0.15 0.61 11.41
C PRO A 113 0.51 1.79 10.71
N HIS A 114 -0.33 2.78 10.37
CA HIS A 114 0.07 3.98 9.69
C HIS A 114 0.99 4.88 10.52
N LEU A 115 0.65 5.15 11.78
CA LEU A 115 1.51 5.98 12.63
C LEU A 115 2.75 5.22 13.06
N LYS A 116 2.67 3.91 13.27
CA LYS A 116 3.83 3.10 13.64
C LYS A 116 4.94 3.15 12.57
N GLY A 117 4.59 2.99 11.29
CA GLY A 117 5.55 3.15 10.20
C GLY A 117 6.12 4.58 10.13
N THR A 118 5.31 5.59 10.43
CA THR A 118 5.75 7.00 10.50
C THR A 118 6.73 7.22 11.66
N THR A 119 6.44 6.70 12.84
CA THR A 119 7.34 6.74 14.00
C THR A 119 8.67 6.09 13.68
N TYR A 120 8.69 4.91 13.05
CA TYR A 120 9.94 4.25 12.66
C TYR A 120 10.77 5.05 11.65
N ALA A 121 10.11 5.72 10.71
CA ALA A 121 10.77 6.63 9.78
C ALA A 121 11.47 7.78 10.51
N LEU A 122 10.75 8.40 11.46
CA LEU A 122 11.25 9.52 12.25
C LEU A 122 12.38 9.08 13.19
N MET A 123 12.22 7.95 13.87
CA MET A 123 13.28 7.36 14.70
C MET A 123 14.57 7.18 13.90
N GLU A 124 14.48 6.62 12.69
CA GLU A 124 15.65 6.44 11.84
C GLU A 124 16.26 7.77 11.41
N LEU A 125 15.43 8.74 10.99
CA LEU A 125 15.86 10.09 10.62
C LEU A 125 16.63 10.78 11.74
N PHE A 126 16.21 10.56 12.99
CA PHE A 126 16.84 11.17 14.15
C PHE A 126 17.91 10.26 14.80
N GLY A 127 18.34 9.19 14.13
CA GLY A 127 19.43 8.32 14.59
C GLY A 127 19.08 7.44 15.80
N LEU A 128 17.79 7.22 16.07
CA LEU A 128 17.32 6.31 17.12
C LEU A 128 17.24 4.86 16.61
N SER A 129 17.53 3.91 17.50
CA SER A 129 17.35 2.49 17.18
C SER A 129 15.88 2.10 17.22
N ARG A 130 15.31 1.80 16.05
CA ARG A 130 13.96 1.23 15.91
C ARG A 130 13.75 -0.08 16.69
N HIS A 131 14.82 -0.82 16.99
CA HIS A 131 14.74 -2.06 17.77
C HIS A 131 14.41 -1.82 19.25
N ALA A 132 14.51 -0.57 19.71
CA ALA A 132 14.10 -0.19 21.06
C ALA A 132 12.65 0.34 21.13
N ALA A 133 11.95 0.47 19.99
CA ALA A 133 10.63 1.08 19.92
C ALA A 133 9.57 0.33 20.73
N GLY A 134 8.50 1.03 21.10
CA GLY A 134 7.42 0.48 21.92
C GLY A 134 7.30 1.08 23.33
N ASN A 135 8.09 2.10 23.66
CA ASN A 135 7.82 2.98 24.79
C ASN A 135 8.20 4.43 24.45
N ALA A 136 7.56 5.40 25.12
CA ALA A 136 7.74 6.82 24.79
C ALA A 136 9.19 7.31 24.97
N LEU A 137 9.97 6.71 25.88
CA LEU A 137 11.36 7.10 26.13
C LEU A 137 12.28 6.67 24.99
N SER A 138 12.08 5.47 24.43
CA SER A 138 12.87 4.98 23.30
C SER A 138 12.51 5.65 21.98
N GLU A 139 11.35 6.30 21.93
CA GLU A 139 10.85 7.10 20.80
C GLU A 139 11.08 8.61 21.02
N SER A 140 11.99 8.98 21.93
CA SER A 140 12.36 10.37 22.21
C SER A 140 13.80 10.70 21.81
N ILE A 141 14.01 11.90 21.31
CA ILE A 141 15.30 12.51 20.97
C ILE A 141 15.68 13.55 22.02
N SER A 142 16.96 13.91 22.10
CA SER A 142 17.42 15.02 22.95
C SER A 142 17.32 16.34 22.18
N VAL A 143 16.44 17.22 22.63
CA VAL A 143 16.26 18.58 22.09
C VAL A 143 16.58 19.57 23.18
N ASP A 144 17.65 20.35 23.01
CA ASP A 144 18.09 21.37 24.00
C ASP A 144 18.28 20.81 25.42
N GLY A 145 18.61 19.51 25.53
CA GLY A 145 18.79 18.78 26.80
C GLY A 145 17.55 18.04 27.30
N ASP A 146 16.37 18.34 26.77
CA ASP A 146 15.11 17.68 27.12
C ASP A 146 14.82 16.47 26.24
N ALA A 147 14.06 15.51 26.77
CA ALA A 147 13.58 14.36 26.01
C ALA A 147 12.26 14.71 25.30
N VAL A 148 12.31 14.78 23.96
CA VAL A 148 11.16 15.12 23.11
C VAL A 148 10.79 13.93 22.24
N HIS A 149 9.51 13.54 22.26
CA HIS A 149 9.00 12.44 21.44
C HIS A 149 9.08 12.79 19.95
N VAL A 150 9.53 11.86 19.10
CA VAL A 150 9.73 12.12 17.64
C VAL A 150 8.46 12.56 16.91
N LEU A 151 7.28 12.19 17.42
CA LEU A 151 5.99 12.65 16.88
C LEU A 151 5.69 14.12 17.17
N ASP A 152 6.46 14.80 18.02
CA ASP A 152 6.36 16.25 18.22
C ASP A 152 7.38 17.03 17.38
N CYS A 153 8.13 16.32 16.52
CA CYS A 153 9.23 16.84 15.71
C CYS A 153 8.91 16.90 14.20
N PHE A 154 7.64 16.78 13.81
CA PHE A 154 7.24 16.71 12.41
C PHE A 154 5.89 17.38 12.15
N ALA A 155 5.56 17.57 10.88
CA ALA A 155 4.22 17.96 10.46
C ALA A 155 3.55 16.84 9.65
N LEU A 156 2.25 16.65 9.85
CA LEU A 156 1.42 15.70 9.12
C LEU A 156 0.25 16.44 8.47
N THR A 157 0.19 16.38 7.14
CA THR A 157 -0.95 16.85 6.36
C THR A 157 -1.51 15.73 5.49
N ASN A 158 -2.64 15.98 4.83
CA ASN A 158 -3.30 15.05 3.93
C ASN A 158 -3.42 15.66 2.53
N SER A 159 -3.41 14.81 1.50
CA SER A 159 -3.62 15.27 0.13
C SER A 159 -5.05 15.71 -0.16
N THR A 160 -6.00 15.33 0.69
CA THR A 160 -7.34 15.94 0.77
C THR A 160 -7.69 16.31 2.21
N LEU A 161 -8.24 17.51 2.40
CA LEU A 161 -8.66 18.05 3.70
C LEU A 161 -10.07 17.62 4.12
N CYS A 162 -10.77 16.87 3.26
CA CYS A 162 -12.03 16.23 3.58
C CYS A 162 -11.87 14.74 3.32
N SER A 163 -12.71 13.93 3.96
CA SER A 163 -12.75 12.49 3.77
C SER A 163 -14.00 12.07 3.00
N ALA A 164 -13.83 11.20 2.01
CA ALA A 164 -14.93 10.47 1.41
C ALA A 164 -14.70 8.97 1.60
N THR A 165 -15.65 8.27 2.20
CA THR A 165 -15.50 6.85 2.57
C THR A 165 -16.62 5.98 2.03
N VAL A 166 -16.31 4.71 1.76
CA VAL A 166 -17.36 3.73 1.46
C VAL A 166 -18.23 3.56 2.71
N PRO A 167 -19.57 3.65 2.60
CA PRO A 167 -20.46 3.60 3.75
C PRO A 167 -20.17 2.40 4.66
N ARG A 168 -20.16 2.64 5.98
CA ARG A 168 -19.87 1.64 7.02
C ARG A 168 -18.45 1.04 7.00
N THR A 169 -17.52 1.66 6.29
CA THR A 169 -16.10 1.26 6.29
C THR A 169 -15.21 2.45 6.70
N THR A 170 -13.93 2.20 6.89
CA THR A 170 -12.88 3.21 7.05
C THR A 170 -12.10 3.46 5.75
N ASN A 171 -12.50 2.81 4.65
CA ASN A 171 -11.77 2.88 3.38
C ASN A 171 -12.06 4.22 2.69
N GLY A 172 -11.03 5.06 2.66
CA GLY A 172 -11.00 6.31 1.92
C GLY A 172 -11.14 6.10 0.41
N LYS A 173 -11.96 6.91 -0.22
CA LYS A 173 -12.26 6.92 -1.66
C LYS A 173 -12.49 8.38 -2.10
N PRO A 174 -11.44 9.22 -2.12
CA PRO A 174 -11.57 10.62 -2.45
C PRO A 174 -11.97 10.72 -3.91
N THR A 175 -12.97 11.55 -4.19
CA THR A 175 -13.52 11.71 -5.54
C THR A 175 -12.53 12.43 -6.45
N ALA A 176 -12.74 12.35 -7.77
CA ALA A 176 -11.95 13.12 -8.73
C ALA A 176 -12.03 14.64 -8.47
N ALA A 177 -13.19 15.14 -8.02
CA ALA A 177 -13.36 16.53 -7.64
C ALA A 177 -12.49 16.90 -6.44
N MET A 178 -12.51 16.10 -5.37
CA MET A 178 -11.66 16.33 -4.19
C MET A 178 -10.18 16.33 -4.57
N LYS A 179 -9.74 15.35 -5.35
CA LYS A 179 -8.35 15.22 -5.82
C LYS A 179 -7.88 16.38 -6.69
N ARG A 180 -8.79 16.98 -7.46
CA ARG A 180 -8.49 18.16 -8.29
C ARG A 180 -8.49 19.44 -7.47
N ASN A 181 -9.39 19.56 -6.50
CA ASN A 181 -9.64 20.80 -5.79
C ASN A 181 -8.71 20.97 -4.58
N CYS A 182 -8.30 19.92 -3.86
CA CYS A 182 -7.47 20.07 -2.65
C CYS A 182 -5.98 20.43 -2.85
N PRO A 183 -5.30 20.14 -3.99
CA PRO A 183 -3.87 20.42 -4.15
C PRO A 183 -3.41 21.85 -3.85
N HIS A 184 -4.23 22.87 -4.11
CA HIS A 184 -3.86 24.26 -3.81
C HIS A 184 -3.70 24.52 -2.30
N HIS A 185 -4.53 23.86 -1.47
CA HIS A 185 -4.37 23.91 -0.02
C HIS A 185 -3.07 23.22 0.41
N LEU A 186 -2.74 22.07 -0.20
CA LEU A 186 -1.46 21.39 0.03
C LEU A 186 -0.30 22.33 -0.31
N GLY A 187 -0.34 23.02 -1.45
CA GLY A 187 0.69 23.97 -1.85
C GLY A 187 0.88 25.12 -0.87
N SER A 188 -0.23 25.70 -0.40
CA SER A 188 -0.20 26.80 0.58
C SER A 188 0.39 26.34 1.92
N MET A 189 -0.02 25.16 2.40
CA MET A 189 0.54 24.58 3.63
C MET A 189 2.04 24.28 3.49
N LEU A 190 2.47 23.71 2.36
CA LEU A 190 3.89 23.43 2.12
C LEU A 190 4.72 24.72 1.99
N ALA A 191 4.16 25.77 1.41
CA ALA A 191 4.83 27.07 1.32
C ALA A 191 5.05 27.71 2.70
N ILE A 192 4.07 27.59 3.62
CA ILE A 192 4.17 28.06 5.00
C ILE A 192 5.14 27.20 5.82
N LEU A 193 5.06 25.87 5.66
CA LEU A 193 5.89 24.93 6.43
C LEU A 193 7.36 24.93 5.97
N GLN A 194 7.63 25.24 4.70
CA GLN A 194 8.97 25.26 4.11
C GLN A 194 9.79 24.00 4.43
N PRO A 195 9.29 22.79 4.13
CA PRO A 195 9.97 21.54 4.49
C PRO A 195 11.39 21.48 3.93
N THR A 196 12.28 20.80 4.66
CA THR A 196 13.55 20.29 4.11
C THR A 196 13.45 18.83 3.69
N MET A 197 12.44 18.12 4.20
CA MET A 197 12.12 16.73 3.83
C MET A 197 10.61 16.58 3.66
N LEU A 198 10.18 16.07 2.52
CA LEU A 198 8.76 15.85 2.19
C LEU A 198 8.51 14.37 1.91
N VAL A 199 7.91 13.65 2.85
CA VAL A 199 7.61 12.23 2.74
C VAL A 199 6.17 12.03 2.28
N LEU A 200 5.98 11.43 1.10
CA LEU A 200 4.67 11.21 0.50
C LEU A 200 4.24 9.75 0.72
N GLN A 201 3.14 9.56 1.45
CA GLN A 201 2.67 8.23 1.83
C GLN A 201 1.63 7.69 0.84
N GLY A 202 2.11 7.02 -0.20
CA GLY A 202 1.30 6.35 -1.20
C GLY A 202 0.92 7.22 -2.40
N ASP A 203 0.28 6.59 -3.38
CA ASP A 203 0.01 7.22 -4.68
C ASP A 203 -0.89 8.46 -4.59
N SER A 204 -1.84 8.50 -3.66
CA SER A 204 -2.71 9.67 -3.54
C SER A 204 -1.96 10.90 -3.00
N ALA A 205 -0.97 10.70 -2.13
CA ALA A 205 -0.09 11.78 -1.67
C ALA A 205 0.86 12.20 -2.80
N ARG A 206 1.49 11.23 -3.47
CA ARG A 206 2.38 11.45 -4.61
C ARG A 206 1.73 12.25 -5.74
N LEU A 207 0.58 11.78 -6.25
CA LEU A 207 -0.14 12.43 -7.34
C LEU A 207 -0.65 13.83 -6.97
N ALA A 208 -0.96 14.08 -5.69
CA ALA A 208 -1.35 15.41 -5.25
C ALA A 208 -0.15 16.34 -5.17
N ALA A 209 0.99 15.86 -4.68
CA ALA A 209 2.24 16.61 -4.68
C ALA A 209 2.71 16.94 -6.10
N GLU A 210 2.62 16.01 -7.06
CA GLU A 210 2.92 16.27 -8.47
C GLU A 210 2.12 17.45 -9.02
N ARG A 211 0.80 17.49 -8.78
CA ARG A 211 -0.06 18.60 -9.20
C ARG A 211 0.26 19.90 -8.46
N THR A 212 0.60 19.80 -7.18
CA THR A 212 0.88 20.94 -6.32
C THR A 212 2.20 21.61 -6.69
N LEU A 213 3.22 20.80 -6.98
CA LEU A 213 4.60 21.21 -7.20
C LEU A 213 4.94 21.37 -8.68
N GLY A 214 4.06 20.91 -9.59
CA GLY A 214 4.28 20.99 -11.04
C GLY A 214 5.39 20.08 -11.55
N VAL A 215 5.61 18.93 -10.90
CA VAL A 215 6.69 17.98 -11.21
C VAL A 215 6.15 16.56 -11.39
N ASN A 216 6.90 15.71 -12.07
CA ASN A 216 6.63 14.27 -12.14
C ASN A 216 7.47 13.57 -11.07
N LEU A 217 6.83 12.78 -10.20
CA LEU A 217 7.48 12.05 -9.11
C LEU A 217 7.38 10.55 -9.38
N VAL A 218 8.52 9.89 -9.52
CA VAL A 218 8.58 8.44 -9.63
C VAL A 218 8.63 7.85 -8.22
N ARG A 219 7.86 6.79 -7.97
CA ARG A 219 7.85 6.12 -6.67
C ARG A 219 9.26 5.60 -6.35
N ASP A 220 9.64 5.73 -5.09
CA ASP A 220 10.93 5.29 -4.53
C ASP A 220 12.16 6.03 -5.09
N GLU A 221 11.97 7.02 -5.97
CA GLU A 221 13.02 7.89 -6.48
C GLU A 221 12.96 9.25 -5.77
N LEU A 222 14.09 9.67 -5.21
CA LEU A 222 14.21 10.94 -4.52
C LEU A 222 14.36 12.08 -5.52
N VAL A 223 13.76 13.23 -5.21
CA VAL A 223 13.91 14.45 -6.01
C VAL A 223 14.18 15.62 -5.08
N VAL A 224 15.17 16.45 -5.40
CA VAL A 224 15.44 17.70 -4.67
C VAL A 224 14.75 18.85 -5.40
N LEU A 225 13.90 19.57 -4.68
CA LEU A 225 13.13 20.71 -5.17
C LEU A 225 13.33 21.92 -4.25
N THR A 226 12.84 23.09 -4.66
CA THR A 226 12.67 24.23 -3.75
C THR A 226 11.20 24.36 -3.40
N ILE A 227 10.84 24.28 -2.12
CA ILE A 227 9.47 24.38 -1.63
C ILE A 227 9.41 25.49 -0.59
N GLY A 228 8.57 26.51 -0.83
CA GLY A 228 8.47 27.68 0.04
C GLY A 228 9.80 28.44 0.18
N GLY A 229 10.70 28.36 -0.81
CA GLY A 229 12.03 28.97 -0.75
C GLY A 229 13.10 28.15 -0.01
N SER A 230 12.78 26.98 0.53
CA SER A 230 13.76 26.05 1.12
C SER A 230 14.09 24.90 0.16
N PRO A 231 15.38 24.48 0.04
CA PRO A 231 15.72 23.19 -0.54
C PRO A 231 15.02 22.06 0.22
N CYS A 232 14.35 21.18 -0.51
CA CYS A 232 13.54 20.10 0.03
C CYS A 232 13.80 18.81 -0.74
N THR A 233 14.17 17.75 -0.04
CA THR A 233 14.22 16.39 -0.59
C THR A 233 12.83 15.75 -0.49
N VAL A 234 12.31 15.27 -1.61
CA VAL A 234 10.99 14.63 -1.70
C VAL A 234 11.16 13.10 -1.76
N PHE A 235 10.44 12.40 -0.89
CA PHE A 235 10.48 10.95 -0.72
C PHE A 235 9.13 10.31 -1.06
N PRO A 236 8.89 9.91 -2.32
CA PRO A 236 7.63 9.33 -2.76
C PRO A 236 7.54 7.83 -2.45
N PHE A 237 7.13 7.48 -1.24
CA PHE A 237 7.01 6.08 -0.81
C PHE A 237 5.62 5.49 -0.99
N THR A 238 5.53 4.16 -0.84
CA THR A 238 4.28 3.41 -0.74
C THR A 238 3.55 3.78 0.55
N HIS A 239 2.23 3.64 0.60
CA HIS A 239 1.47 3.91 1.82
C HIS A 239 1.87 2.91 2.93
N PRO A 240 2.04 3.33 4.19
CA PRO A 240 2.39 2.43 5.29
C PRO A 240 1.48 1.21 5.38
N ASN A 241 0.16 1.42 5.32
CA ASN A 241 -0.85 0.35 5.42
C ASN A 241 -1.05 -0.48 4.13
N HIS A 242 -0.14 -0.39 3.14
CA HIS A 242 -0.25 -1.26 1.97
C HIS A 242 0.01 -2.71 2.42
N HIS A 243 -1.01 -3.56 2.33
CA HIS A 243 -0.87 -4.98 2.68
C HIS A 243 0.22 -5.65 1.83
N GLY A 244 0.93 -6.62 2.41
CA GLY A 244 2.08 -7.27 1.76
C GLY A 244 3.37 -6.49 1.99
N SER A 245 4.00 -6.01 0.92
CA SER A 245 5.32 -5.37 0.93
C SER A 245 5.34 -3.89 1.35
N GLY A 246 4.34 -3.42 2.09
CA GLY A 246 4.35 -2.05 2.66
C GLY A 246 5.27 -1.92 3.88
N TRP A 247 5.44 -0.71 4.40
CA TRP A 247 6.38 -0.37 5.49
C TRP A 247 5.76 -0.17 6.89
N TRP A 248 4.55 -0.66 7.12
CA TRP A 248 3.89 -0.60 8.44
C TRP A 248 4.49 -1.52 9.52
N TRP A 249 5.43 -2.39 9.16
CA TRP A 249 6.10 -3.31 10.10
C TRP A 249 7.60 -3.04 10.16
N GLN A 250 8.16 -3.11 11.38
CA GLN A 250 9.58 -2.87 11.66
C GLN A 250 10.52 -3.75 10.82
N ASP A 251 10.07 -4.98 10.51
CA ASP A 251 10.84 -5.98 9.78
C ASP A 251 10.41 -6.09 8.31
N SER A 252 9.56 -5.19 7.81
CA SER A 252 9.21 -5.24 6.38
C SER A 252 10.47 -4.95 5.52
N PRO A 253 10.70 -5.74 4.45
CA PRO A 253 11.83 -5.49 3.54
C PRO A 253 11.78 -4.08 2.93
N TYR A 254 10.59 -3.58 2.63
CA TYR A 254 10.40 -2.27 2.03
C TYR A 254 10.75 -1.12 2.99
N LEU A 255 10.37 -1.21 4.27
CA LEU A 255 10.87 -0.27 5.28
C LEU A 255 12.40 -0.29 5.29
N ARG A 256 12.99 -1.46 5.51
CA ARG A 256 14.44 -1.60 5.74
C ARG A 256 15.30 -1.22 4.55
N HIS A 257 14.93 -1.63 3.34
CA HIS A 257 15.79 -1.52 2.17
C HIS A 257 15.45 -0.35 1.25
N THR A 258 14.23 0.17 1.32
CA THR A 258 13.82 1.34 0.53
C THR A 258 13.76 2.56 1.43
N VAL A 259 12.83 2.58 2.38
CA VAL A 259 12.54 3.81 3.11
C VAL A 259 13.71 4.24 3.99
N LEU A 260 14.20 3.35 4.85
CA LEU A 260 15.24 3.72 5.82
C LEU A 260 16.57 4.02 5.13
N THR A 261 16.92 3.27 4.08
CA THR A 261 18.10 3.55 3.24
C THR A 261 18.00 4.95 2.62
N SER A 262 16.86 5.31 2.03
CA SER A 262 16.66 6.62 1.42
C SER A 262 16.70 7.76 2.45
N LEU A 263 16.15 7.55 3.65
CA LEU A 263 16.08 8.59 4.69
C LEU A 263 17.43 8.87 5.36
N ARG A 264 18.33 7.88 5.48
CA ARG A 264 19.68 8.07 6.04
C ARG A 264 20.56 8.99 5.20
N GLY A 265 20.31 9.04 3.90
CA GLY A 265 21.06 9.89 3.00
C GLY A 265 22.56 9.62 2.96
N ASP A 266 22.98 8.35 3.16
CA ASP A 266 24.38 7.91 3.04
C ASP A 266 25.02 8.27 1.68
N ASP A 267 24.22 8.73 0.70
CA ASP A 267 24.64 9.21 -0.64
C ASP A 267 24.36 10.71 -0.91
N HIS A 268 23.97 11.52 0.09
CA HIS A 268 23.40 12.87 -0.13
C HIS A 268 24.17 14.04 0.49
N ALA A 269 25.31 13.79 1.13
CA ALA A 269 26.09 14.82 1.82
C ALA A 269 26.80 15.83 0.89
N ASP A 270 26.97 15.52 -0.40
CA ASP A 270 27.62 16.44 -1.34
C ASP A 270 26.58 17.01 -2.31
N GLY A 271 26.18 18.26 -2.07
CA GLY A 271 25.26 19.07 -2.87
C GLY A 271 25.74 19.40 -4.30
N ALA A 272 26.37 18.46 -4.99
CA ALA A 272 26.67 18.55 -6.41
C ALA A 272 25.54 17.86 -7.20
N ALA A 273 24.84 18.65 -8.02
CA ALA A 273 23.80 18.19 -8.93
C ALA A 273 24.23 16.93 -9.70
N MET A 274 23.60 15.80 -9.40
CA MET A 274 23.75 14.58 -10.19
C MET A 274 22.41 14.16 -10.77
N ASN A 275 22.26 14.37 -12.08
CA ASN A 275 21.50 13.46 -12.91
C ASN A 275 22.12 12.07 -12.75
N LYS A 276 21.43 11.14 -12.07
CA LYS A 276 21.86 9.73 -12.04
C LYS A 276 20.71 8.77 -12.26
N ALA A 277 21.08 7.72 -12.98
CA ALA A 277 20.30 6.65 -13.58
C ALA A 277 19.41 5.88 -12.58
N PRO A 278 18.34 5.21 -13.08
CA PRO A 278 17.43 4.41 -12.25
C PRO A 278 18.18 3.37 -11.42
N MET A 279 17.73 3.18 -10.18
CA MET A 279 18.29 2.20 -9.24
C MET A 279 18.45 0.82 -9.90
N PRO A 280 19.58 0.12 -9.70
CA PRO A 280 19.78 -1.20 -10.27
C PRO A 280 18.73 -2.17 -9.70
N LYS A 281 18.00 -2.83 -10.60
CA LYS A 281 17.21 -4.02 -10.24
C LYS A 281 18.16 -5.04 -9.64
N ALA A 282 17.91 -5.45 -8.40
CA ALA A 282 18.76 -6.39 -7.68
C ALA A 282 18.90 -7.73 -8.46
N GLU A 283 20.06 -7.91 -9.11
CA GLU A 283 20.49 -9.20 -9.63
C GLU A 283 21.07 -10.04 -8.48
N ARG A 284 20.51 -11.24 -8.27
CA ARG A 284 21.11 -12.26 -7.40
C ARG A 284 22.22 -12.95 -8.17
N ARG A 285 23.49 -12.65 -7.85
CA ARG A 285 24.63 -13.53 -8.16
C ARG A 285 25.23 -14.03 -6.85
N GLY A 286 25.29 -15.35 -6.71
CA GLY A 286 25.90 -16.04 -5.58
C GLY A 286 27.40 -16.22 -5.76
N LEU A 287 28.12 -16.32 -4.64
CA LEU A 287 29.48 -16.87 -4.46
C LEU A 287 29.60 -17.34 -2.98
N PRO A 288 30.59 -18.19 -2.63
CA PRO A 288 30.39 -19.40 -1.84
C PRO A 288 30.76 -19.24 -0.36
N THR A 289 30.12 -20.01 0.51
CA THR A 289 30.44 -20.07 1.94
C THR A 289 31.10 -21.39 2.30
N THR A 290 32.30 -21.30 2.89
CA THR A 290 32.94 -22.33 3.70
C THR A 290 32.23 -22.48 5.05
N SER A 291 32.30 -23.69 5.58
CA SER A 291 31.53 -24.25 6.68
C SER A 291 31.83 -23.67 8.07
N THR A 292 30.79 -23.41 8.87
CA THR A 292 30.74 -23.90 10.26
C THR A 292 29.28 -24.06 10.71
N GLN A 293 28.98 -25.20 11.31
CA GLN A 293 27.63 -25.67 11.63
C GLN A 293 26.99 -24.93 12.81
N THR A 294 25.73 -24.51 12.65
CA THR A 294 24.77 -24.40 13.75
C THR A 294 23.38 -24.76 13.20
N ARG A 295 22.67 -25.65 13.90
CA ARG A 295 21.40 -26.27 13.47
C ARG A 295 20.28 -25.23 13.27
N GLU A 296 19.93 -24.96 12.01
CA GLU A 296 18.64 -24.39 11.62
C GLU A 296 17.68 -25.51 11.17
N ARG A 297 16.41 -25.43 11.60
CA ARG A 297 15.32 -26.27 11.08
C ARG A 297 15.08 -25.91 9.61
N SER A 298 15.29 -26.87 8.73
CA SER A 298 15.00 -26.77 7.29
C SER A 298 13.49 -26.61 7.03
N VAL A 299 13.16 -25.66 6.16
CA VAL A 299 11.88 -25.63 5.44
C VAL A 299 11.84 -26.86 4.50
N PRO A 300 10.77 -27.67 4.46
CA PRO A 300 10.73 -28.82 3.56
C PRO A 300 10.75 -28.36 2.10
N GLN A 301 11.68 -28.89 1.31
CA GLN A 301 11.54 -28.94 -0.14
C GLN A 301 10.29 -29.75 -0.49
N MET A 302 9.51 -29.29 -1.48
CA MET A 302 8.39 -30.06 -2.02
C MET A 302 8.86 -31.47 -2.42
N THR A 303 8.04 -32.48 -2.10
CA THR A 303 8.20 -33.82 -2.68
C THR A 303 8.07 -33.76 -4.20
N SER A 304 8.60 -34.76 -4.91
CA SER A 304 8.64 -34.84 -6.39
C SER A 304 7.27 -34.85 -7.09
N GLU A 305 6.18 -35.00 -6.35
CA GLU A 305 4.84 -35.31 -6.89
C GLU A 305 4.10 -34.12 -7.54
N PRO A 306 4.04 -32.90 -6.95
CA PRO A 306 3.34 -31.79 -7.58
C PRO A 306 4.06 -31.30 -8.84
N GLN A 307 5.39 -31.41 -8.86
CA GLN A 307 6.20 -31.08 -10.04
C GLN A 307 5.90 -32.06 -11.20
N THR A 308 5.78 -33.35 -10.89
CA THR A 308 5.41 -34.41 -11.86
C THR A 308 4.02 -34.17 -12.45
N PHE A 309 3.05 -33.73 -11.65
CA PHE A 309 1.73 -33.33 -12.13
C PHE A 309 1.80 -32.19 -13.15
N PHE A 310 2.55 -31.13 -12.86
CA PHE A 310 2.68 -29.98 -13.76
C PHE A 310 3.47 -30.30 -15.02
N ASP A 311 4.51 -31.13 -14.92
CA ASP A 311 5.30 -31.60 -16.05
C ASP A 311 4.47 -32.49 -16.99
N GLY A 312 3.50 -33.25 -16.45
CA GLY A 312 2.51 -34.00 -17.25
C GLY A 312 1.47 -33.11 -17.96
N LEU A 313 1.14 -31.95 -17.38
CA LEU A 313 0.12 -31.03 -17.92
C LEU A 313 0.66 -30.13 -19.03
N ARG A 314 1.93 -29.71 -18.96
CA ARG A 314 2.56 -28.82 -19.95
C ARG A 314 2.47 -29.30 -21.41
N PRO A 315 2.77 -30.57 -21.75
CA PRO A 315 2.69 -31.05 -23.13
C PRO A 315 1.26 -31.07 -23.70
N ILE A 316 0.26 -31.23 -22.83
CA ILE A 316 -1.16 -31.21 -23.23
C ILE A 316 -1.55 -29.76 -23.55
N LEU A 317 -1.21 -28.81 -22.67
CA LEU A 317 -1.50 -27.39 -22.88
C LEU A 317 -0.78 -26.82 -24.10
N ARG A 318 0.49 -27.16 -24.31
CA ARG A 318 1.25 -26.73 -25.50
C ARG A 318 0.64 -27.22 -26.81
N ARG A 319 0.20 -28.50 -26.87
CA ARG A 319 -0.45 -29.07 -28.07
C ARG A 319 -1.76 -28.39 -28.42
N SER A 320 -2.42 -27.78 -27.45
CA SER A 320 -3.64 -27.01 -27.65
C SER A 320 -3.41 -25.52 -27.89
N GLY A 321 -2.15 -25.10 -28.09
CA GLY A 321 -1.78 -23.72 -28.42
C GLY A 321 -1.67 -22.78 -27.22
N PHE A 322 -1.45 -23.31 -26.01
CA PHE A 322 -1.32 -22.52 -24.78
C PHE A 322 0.14 -22.36 -24.33
N GLU A 323 0.45 -21.22 -23.74
CA GLU A 323 1.74 -20.94 -23.10
C GLU A 323 1.64 -21.16 -21.58
N THR A 324 2.74 -21.54 -20.94
CA THR A 324 2.78 -21.81 -19.49
C THR A 324 3.96 -21.08 -18.89
N SER A 325 3.78 -20.37 -17.78
CA SER A 325 4.87 -19.74 -17.02
C SER A 325 5.26 -20.57 -15.79
N GLN A 326 6.44 -20.30 -15.22
CA GLN A 326 6.96 -21.01 -14.06
C GLN A 326 6.02 -20.96 -12.84
N GLY A 327 5.93 -22.09 -12.13
CA GLY A 327 5.24 -22.21 -10.85
C GLY A 327 6.07 -21.69 -9.68
N THR A 328 5.39 -21.37 -8.58
CA THR A 328 5.97 -21.04 -7.27
C THR A 328 5.73 -22.19 -6.30
N ALA A 329 6.39 -22.17 -5.13
CA ALA A 329 6.28 -23.22 -4.10
C ALA A 329 4.85 -23.48 -3.58
N THR A 330 3.88 -22.61 -3.86
CA THR A 330 2.48 -22.73 -3.39
C THR A 330 1.44 -22.66 -4.52
N GLY A 331 1.86 -22.66 -5.79
CA GLY A 331 0.90 -22.60 -6.91
C GLY A 331 1.54 -22.33 -8.26
N MET A 332 0.84 -22.73 -9.33
CA MET A 332 1.22 -22.47 -10.71
C MET A 332 0.25 -21.48 -11.35
N ASN A 333 0.79 -20.44 -11.98
CA ASN A 333 0.03 -19.52 -12.81
C ASN A 333 0.09 -20.00 -14.26
N VAL A 334 -1.07 -20.23 -14.88
CA VAL A 334 -1.18 -20.60 -16.29
C VAL A 334 -1.84 -19.44 -17.05
N PHE A 335 -1.15 -18.95 -18.07
CA PHE A 335 -1.60 -17.82 -18.88
C PHE A 335 -2.09 -18.33 -20.24
N PHE A 336 -3.25 -17.86 -20.69
CA PHE A 336 -3.82 -18.26 -21.98
C PHE A 336 -3.66 -17.11 -22.97
N THR A 337 -2.90 -17.31 -24.04
CA THR A 337 -2.68 -16.31 -25.09
C THR A 337 -3.05 -16.88 -26.45
N ARG A 338 -4.36 -16.94 -26.72
CA ARG A 338 -4.89 -16.75 -28.09
C ARG A 338 -6.08 -15.79 -28.03
N GLN A 339 -5.76 -14.52 -28.28
CA GLN A 339 -6.63 -13.37 -28.53
C GLN A 339 -7.50 -12.75 -27.41
N ARG A 340 -7.70 -13.30 -26.21
CA ARG A 340 -8.21 -12.51 -25.05
C ARG A 340 -7.60 -13.02 -23.73
N LYS A 341 -7.15 -12.09 -22.86
CA LYS A 341 -6.44 -12.39 -21.60
C LYS A 341 -7.36 -13.09 -20.59
N VAL A 342 -7.37 -14.42 -20.61
CA VAL A 342 -7.90 -15.26 -19.53
C VAL A 342 -6.71 -15.73 -18.70
N THR A 343 -6.78 -15.58 -17.37
CA THR A 343 -5.71 -15.98 -16.44
C THR A 343 -6.27 -17.00 -15.47
N VAL A 344 -5.97 -18.29 -15.66
CA VAL A 344 -6.36 -19.31 -14.68
C VAL A 344 -5.22 -19.50 -13.70
N THR A 345 -5.50 -19.23 -12.44
CA THR A 345 -4.60 -19.55 -11.34
C THR A 345 -5.02 -20.88 -10.74
N VAL A 346 -4.06 -21.75 -10.42
CA VAL A 346 -4.33 -22.97 -9.65
C VAL A 346 -3.45 -22.91 -8.42
N ASN A 347 -4.07 -22.69 -7.26
CA ASN A 347 -3.38 -22.61 -5.98
C ASN A 347 -3.47 -23.96 -5.27
N PHE A 348 -2.38 -24.36 -4.62
CA PHE A 348 -2.39 -25.51 -3.73
C PHE A 348 -2.06 -24.98 -2.33
N ALA A 349 -3.03 -25.06 -1.42
CA ALA A 349 -2.82 -24.70 -0.03
C ALA A 349 -2.70 -26.01 0.77
N PRO A 350 -1.49 -26.43 1.19
CA PRO A 350 -1.31 -27.58 2.05
C PRO A 350 -1.62 -27.16 3.49
N ARG A 351 -2.89 -26.88 3.77
CA ARG A 351 -3.43 -26.88 5.13
C ARG A 351 -4.72 -27.68 5.08
N ASP A 352 -4.81 -28.68 5.95
CA ASP A 352 -6.00 -29.49 6.22
C ASP A 352 -6.43 -30.46 5.10
N ASP A 353 -5.50 -31.20 4.48
CA ASP A 353 -5.79 -32.25 3.48
C ASP A 353 -6.71 -31.81 2.32
N ARG A 354 -6.63 -30.52 1.95
CA ARG A 354 -7.52 -29.87 1.00
C ARG A 354 -6.77 -29.32 -0.20
N VAL A 355 -7.30 -29.58 -1.39
CA VAL A 355 -6.89 -28.92 -2.64
C VAL A 355 -7.97 -27.93 -3.03
N SER A 356 -7.60 -26.66 -3.26
CA SER A 356 -8.55 -25.61 -3.67
C SER A 356 -8.14 -24.98 -5.00
N VAL A 357 -8.84 -25.36 -6.07
CA VAL A 357 -8.53 -24.87 -7.42
C VAL A 357 -9.23 -23.53 -7.68
N LYS A 358 -8.52 -22.41 -7.51
CA LYS A 358 -9.11 -21.09 -7.72
C LYS A 358 -9.03 -20.60 -9.17
N LEU A 359 -9.99 -20.97 -10.00
CA LEU A 359 -10.13 -20.35 -11.33
C LEU A 359 -10.45 -18.85 -11.20
N THR A 360 -9.87 -18.03 -12.08
CA THR A 360 -10.23 -16.61 -12.22
C THR A 360 -10.37 -16.33 -13.71
N VAL A 361 -11.42 -15.63 -14.13
CA VAL A 361 -11.64 -15.33 -15.54
C VAL A 361 -11.86 -13.83 -15.68
N ASN A 362 -10.81 -13.10 -16.07
CA ASN A 362 -10.92 -11.65 -16.22
C ASN A 362 -11.61 -11.29 -17.54
N ARG A 363 -12.66 -10.47 -17.45
CA ARG A 363 -13.47 -10.07 -18.61
C ARG A 363 -12.92 -8.77 -19.21
N GLY A 364 -12.48 -8.84 -20.48
CA GLY A 364 -11.91 -7.69 -21.18
C GLY A 364 -12.89 -6.61 -21.66
N GLN A 365 -14.21 -6.88 -21.72
CA GLN A 365 -15.21 -5.89 -22.15
C GLN A 365 -16.61 -6.11 -21.52
N LYS A 366 -17.33 -4.99 -21.31
CA LYS A 366 -18.72 -4.94 -20.82
C LYS A 366 -19.70 -5.38 -21.92
N GLY A 367 -20.59 -6.33 -21.62
CA GLY A 367 -21.94 -6.33 -22.24
C GLY A 367 -22.39 -7.49 -23.15
N GLY A 368 -21.82 -8.69 -23.10
CA GLY A 368 -22.38 -9.86 -23.81
C GLY A 368 -22.25 -11.19 -23.05
N ALA A 369 -23.21 -12.10 -23.17
CA ALA A 369 -23.15 -13.44 -22.56
C ALA A 369 -21.81 -14.12 -22.91
N ASN A 370 -21.21 -14.80 -21.93
CA ASN A 370 -19.93 -15.50 -22.14
C ASN A 370 -20.23 -17.00 -22.27
N PRO A 371 -20.18 -17.59 -23.47
CA PRO A 371 -20.48 -19.01 -23.68
C PRO A 371 -19.63 -19.94 -22.82
N LEU A 372 -18.42 -19.49 -22.43
CA LEU A 372 -17.55 -20.23 -21.50
C LEU A 372 -18.14 -20.28 -20.10
N PHE A 373 -18.73 -19.18 -19.61
CA PHE A 373 -19.34 -19.12 -18.29
C PHE A 373 -20.60 -20.00 -18.23
N ASP A 374 -21.46 -19.92 -19.26
CA ASP A 374 -22.71 -20.68 -19.32
C ASP A 374 -22.45 -22.19 -19.52
N ALA A 375 -21.41 -22.56 -20.29
CA ALA A 375 -20.98 -23.95 -20.44
C ALA A 375 -20.40 -24.52 -19.14
N LEU A 376 -19.55 -23.76 -18.43
CA LEU A 376 -19.02 -24.17 -17.12
C LEU A 376 -20.13 -24.34 -16.08
N HIS A 377 -21.12 -23.45 -16.07
CA HIS A 377 -22.26 -23.54 -15.17
C HIS A 377 -23.17 -24.75 -15.49
N THR A 378 -23.31 -25.10 -16.77
CA THR A 378 -24.16 -26.23 -17.22
C THR A 378 -23.49 -27.59 -16.96
N GLN A 379 -22.18 -27.69 -17.17
CA GLN A 379 -21.44 -28.95 -17.09
C GLN A 379 -21.13 -29.41 -15.65
N PHE A 380 -21.22 -28.50 -14.67
CA PHE A 380 -20.96 -28.77 -13.26
C PHE A 380 -22.21 -28.60 -12.38
N LYS A 381 -23.40 -28.81 -12.96
CA LYS A 381 -24.65 -28.84 -12.17
C LYS A 381 -24.55 -29.94 -11.09
N PRO A 382 -24.95 -29.67 -9.84
CA PRO A 382 -24.73 -30.58 -8.71
C PRO A 382 -25.42 -31.96 -8.80
N SER A 383 -26.33 -32.18 -9.76
CA SER A 383 -27.19 -33.38 -9.79
C SER A 383 -26.53 -34.63 -10.39
N ASP A 384 -25.45 -34.50 -11.15
CA ASP A 384 -25.02 -35.59 -12.06
C ASP A 384 -23.75 -36.33 -11.61
N HIS A 385 -23.25 -36.06 -10.41
CA HIS A 385 -22.04 -36.72 -9.89
C HIS A 385 -22.27 -37.31 -8.50
N GLN A 386 -22.33 -38.65 -8.44
CA GLN A 386 -22.37 -39.44 -7.19
C GLN A 386 -21.03 -39.44 -6.45
N LEU A 387 -20.48 -38.28 -6.13
CA LEU A 387 -19.29 -38.17 -5.29
C LEU A 387 -19.57 -37.15 -4.19
N GLY A 388 -19.56 -37.64 -2.94
CA GLY A 388 -19.90 -36.88 -1.74
C GLY A 388 -18.94 -35.71 -1.49
N GLY A 389 -19.28 -34.55 -2.02
CA GLY A 389 -18.64 -33.28 -1.73
C GLY A 389 -19.53 -32.12 -2.16
N ALA A 390 -19.75 -31.16 -1.25
CA ALA A 390 -20.51 -29.95 -1.57
C ALA A 390 -19.69 -29.01 -2.47
N VAL A 391 -20.29 -28.53 -3.55
CA VAL A 391 -19.76 -27.46 -4.41
C VAL A 391 -20.50 -26.18 -4.03
N GLU A 392 -19.81 -25.23 -3.38
CA GLU A 392 -20.39 -23.92 -3.07
C GLU A 392 -20.08 -22.92 -4.21
N TRP A 393 -21.13 -22.29 -4.71
CA TRP A 393 -21.05 -21.22 -5.72
C TRP A 393 -21.33 -19.89 -5.05
N GLU A 394 -20.35 -18.99 -5.03
CA GLU A 394 -20.56 -17.62 -4.57
C GLU A 394 -20.64 -16.69 -5.79
N THR A 395 -21.83 -16.14 -6.05
CA THR A 395 -22.04 -15.14 -7.10
C THR A 395 -22.23 -13.77 -6.46
N ALA A 396 -21.23 -12.89 -6.60
CA ALA A 396 -21.36 -11.50 -6.18
C ALA A 396 -21.91 -10.66 -7.35
N PRO A 397 -22.98 -9.85 -7.17
CA PRO A 397 -23.38 -8.92 -8.20
C PRO A 397 -22.47 -7.70 -8.12
N LEU A 398 -21.74 -7.37 -9.20
CA LEU A 398 -21.53 -5.99 -9.67
C LEU A 398 -20.73 -5.88 -10.97
N ARG A 399 -21.07 -4.82 -11.70
CA ARG A 399 -20.72 -4.47 -13.08
C ARG A 399 -19.23 -4.09 -13.23
N THR A 400 -18.31 -5.04 -13.46
CA THR A 400 -17.15 -4.91 -14.38
C THR A 400 -16.21 -6.12 -14.39
N GLU A 401 -16.26 -6.99 -13.39
CA GLU A 401 -15.43 -8.20 -13.33
C GLU A 401 -16.32 -9.39 -12.95
N SER A 402 -16.21 -10.49 -13.69
CA SER A 402 -16.86 -11.74 -13.34
C SER A 402 -15.82 -12.66 -12.71
N LYS A 403 -15.76 -12.72 -11.38
CA LYS A 403 -14.94 -13.72 -10.69
C LYS A 403 -15.78 -14.98 -10.54
N VAL A 404 -15.25 -16.11 -10.99
CA VAL A 404 -15.87 -17.43 -10.82
C VAL A 404 -14.96 -18.24 -9.93
N GLN A 405 -15.35 -18.42 -8.68
CA GLN A 405 -14.59 -19.26 -7.75
C GLN A 405 -15.25 -20.64 -7.74
N VAL A 406 -14.57 -21.63 -8.28
CA VAL A 406 -15.00 -23.04 -8.21
C VAL A 406 -14.18 -23.71 -7.12
N ALA A 407 -14.77 -23.94 -5.95
CA ALA A 407 -14.13 -24.70 -4.88
C ALA A 407 -14.67 -26.13 -4.91
N THR A 408 -13.86 -27.09 -5.35
CA THR A 408 -14.21 -28.51 -5.24
C THR A 408 -13.65 -29.05 -3.92
N ARG A 409 -14.53 -29.58 -3.07
CA ARG A 409 -14.14 -30.28 -1.85
C ARG A 409 -14.00 -31.77 -2.15
N ILE A 410 -12.79 -32.29 -2.09
CA ILE A 410 -12.51 -33.72 -2.24
C ILE A 410 -11.80 -34.19 -0.97
N SER A 411 -12.48 -34.97 -0.14
CA SER A 411 -11.84 -35.62 1.01
C SER A 411 -11.31 -36.98 0.58
N SER A 412 -9.97 -37.11 0.49
CA SER A 412 -9.28 -38.38 0.32
C SER A 412 -8.15 -38.43 1.33
N ALA A 413 -8.06 -39.51 2.11
CA ALA A 413 -6.98 -39.72 3.09
C ALA A 413 -5.65 -40.14 2.45
N ASP A 414 -5.60 -40.35 1.13
CA ASP A 414 -4.43 -40.82 0.41
C ASP A 414 -4.09 -39.89 -0.78
N ASN A 415 -2.90 -39.28 -0.71
CA ASN A 415 -2.41 -38.31 -1.69
C ASN A 415 -2.04 -38.97 -3.04
N ALA A 416 -1.59 -40.23 -3.04
CA ALA A 416 -1.18 -40.91 -4.28
C ALA A 416 -2.40 -41.28 -5.15
N ALA A 417 -3.45 -41.82 -4.52
CA ALA A 417 -4.73 -42.09 -5.20
C ALA A 417 -5.40 -40.81 -5.72
N HIS A 418 -5.16 -39.68 -5.05
CA HIS A 418 -5.66 -38.34 -5.43
C HIS A 418 -5.00 -37.83 -6.72
N TYR A 419 -3.67 -37.86 -6.81
CA TYR A 419 -2.96 -37.45 -8.04
C TYR A 419 -3.34 -38.34 -9.23
N ASP A 420 -3.45 -39.64 -8.98
CA ASP A 420 -3.77 -40.63 -10.00
C ASP A 420 -5.23 -40.49 -10.47
N TRP A 421 -6.16 -40.07 -9.62
CA TRP A 421 -7.53 -39.65 -10.01
C TRP A 421 -7.53 -38.38 -10.88
N VAL A 422 -6.79 -37.33 -10.50
CA VAL A 422 -6.72 -36.08 -11.29
C VAL A 422 -6.08 -36.34 -12.66
N LEU A 423 -5.06 -37.21 -12.73
CA LEU A 423 -4.41 -37.62 -13.97
C LEU A 423 -5.32 -38.51 -14.84
N ARG A 424 -6.07 -39.45 -14.25
CA ARG A 424 -7.08 -40.25 -14.95
C ARG A 424 -8.25 -39.42 -15.48
N ASN A 425 -8.62 -38.36 -14.76
CA ASN A 425 -9.65 -37.39 -15.17
C ASN A 425 -9.08 -36.19 -15.94
N ALA A 426 -7.81 -36.25 -16.37
CA ALA A 426 -7.25 -35.31 -17.35
C ALA A 426 -8.00 -35.37 -18.70
N SER A 427 -8.85 -36.37 -18.91
CA SER A 427 -9.87 -36.40 -19.96
C SER A 427 -10.82 -35.19 -19.89
N VAL A 428 -11.13 -34.67 -18.70
CA VAL A 428 -11.92 -33.44 -18.50
C VAL A 428 -11.14 -32.21 -18.99
N LEU A 429 -9.86 -32.12 -18.67
CA LEU A 429 -8.98 -31.04 -19.16
C LEU A 429 -8.70 -31.15 -20.67
N ARG A 430 -8.61 -32.38 -21.21
CA ARG A 430 -8.53 -32.63 -22.67
C ARG A 430 -9.84 -32.29 -23.37
N ALA A 431 -10.98 -32.61 -22.76
CA ALA A 431 -12.30 -32.25 -23.26
C ALA A 431 -12.47 -30.73 -23.28
N TRP A 432 -12.02 -30.03 -22.22
CA TRP A 432 -11.97 -28.57 -22.16
C TRP A 432 -11.07 -27.97 -23.24
N ALA A 433 -9.86 -28.48 -23.42
CA ALA A 433 -8.92 -27.97 -24.42
C ALA A 433 -9.38 -28.24 -25.86
N LYS A 434 -9.99 -29.41 -26.12
CA LYS A 434 -10.57 -29.78 -27.42
C LYS A 434 -11.82 -28.96 -27.73
N TRP A 435 -12.67 -28.70 -26.72
CA TRP A 435 -13.86 -27.87 -26.85
C TRP A 435 -13.50 -26.40 -27.15
N LEU A 436 -12.56 -25.81 -26.38
CA LEU A 436 -12.06 -24.45 -26.61
C LEU A 436 -11.43 -24.25 -28.01
N GLY A 437 -10.80 -25.29 -28.57
CA GLY A 437 -10.28 -25.28 -29.95
C GLY A 437 -11.34 -25.46 -31.05
N SER A 438 -12.54 -25.94 -30.70
CA SER A 438 -13.64 -26.22 -31.64
C SER A 438 -14.68 -25.11 -31.73
N VAL A 439 -14.65 -24.14 -30.81
CA VAL A 439 -15.47 -22.93 -30.88
C VAL A 439 -14.86 -22.00 -31.95
N ARG A 440 -15.46 -21.97 -33.14
CA ARG A 440 -15.25 -20.85 -34.08
C ARG A 440 -15.99 -19.64 -33.49
N LEU A 441 -15.23 -18.58 -33.19
CA LEU A 441 -15.78 -17.29 -32.78
C LEU A 441 -16.34 -16.52 -33.97
#